data_AF-A0A1G8NBT1-F1
#
_entry.id   AF-A0A1G8NBT1-F1
#
_cell.length_a   1.000
_cell.length_b   1.000
_cell.length_c   1.000
_cell.angle_alpha   90.00
_cell.angle_beta   90.00
_cell.angle_gamma   90.00
#
_symmetry.space_group_name_H-M   'P 1'
#
loop_
_entity.id
_entity.type
_entity.pdbx_description
1 polymer ?
#
loop_
_entity_poly.entity_id
_entity_poly.type
_entity_poly.pdbx_seq_one_letter_code
_entity_poly.pdbx_strand_id
1 'polypeptide(L)' 'MTSNPMHITRSQPFRCHYRHAVPGQAPIALFVQLRARDAEAARLLAETALGRLVDRVEPAPFPTSTTTAASET' A
#
# COMPACT_ATOMS: atom_id res chain seq x y z
N MET A 1 -11.09 -31.76 -20.85
CA MET A 1 -10.84 -31.14 -19.53
C MET A 1 -10.27 -29.75 -19.80
N THR A 2 -11.12 -28.73 -19.83
CA THR A 2 -10.71 -27.33 -20.00
C THR A 2 -10.14 -26.84 -18.67
N SER A 3 -8.84 -26.58 -18.63
CA SER A 3 -8.20 -25.88 -17.53
C SER A 3 -8.86 -24.52 -17.36
N ASN A 4 -9.49 -24.28 -16.20
CA ASN A 4 -9.86 -22.93 -15.81
C ASN A 4 -8.59 -22.07 -15.94
N PRO A 5 -8.58 -21.01 -16.76
CA PRO A 5 -7.45 -20.10 -16.76
C PRO A 5 -7.43 -19.48 -15.37
N MET A 6 -6.48 -19.90 -14.55
CA MET A 6 -6.16 -19.22 -13.31
C MET A 6 -5.77 -17.80 -13.73
N HIS A 7 -6.72 -16.86 -13.68
CA HIS A 7 -6.46 -15.45 -13.84
C HIS A 7 -5.59 -15.03 -12.66
N ILE A 8 -4.27 -15.26 -12.80
CA ILE A 8 -3.28 -14.68 -11.91
C ILE A 8 -3.34 -13.19 -12.21
N THR A 9 -4.26 -12.48 -11.55
CA THR A 9 -4.30 -11.03 -11.53
C THR A 9 -2.99 -10.62 -10.88
N ARG A 10 -1.98 -10.25 -11.68
CA ARG A 10 -0.65 -9.89 -11.20
C ARG A 10 -0.80 -8.64 -10.34
N SER A 11 -0.82 -8.83 -9.03
CA SER A 11 -0.83 -7.74 -8.06
C SER A 11 0.61 -7.34 -7.73
N GLN A 12 0.88 -6.04 -7.79
CA GLN A 12 2.16 -5.45 -7.47
C GLN A 12 2.04 -4.52 -6.25
N PRO A 13 3.14 -4.25 -5.54
CA PRO A 13 3.11 -3.41 -4.36
C PRO A 13 2.99 -1.94 -4.77
N PHE A 14 2.17 -1.20 -4.04
CA PHE A 14 2.05 0.24 -4.13
C PHE A 14 2.18 0.85 -2.74
N ARG A 15 2.83 2.01 -2.67
CA ARG A 15 2.87 2.86 -1.49
C ARG A 15 1.88 4.00 -1.67
N CYS A 16 0.91 4.08 -0.78
CA CYS A 16 -0.11 5.13 -0.77
C CYS A 16 0.22 6.08 0.38
N HIS A 17 0.47 7.35 0.05
CA HIS A 17 0.84 8.41 0.98
C HIS A 17 -0.38 9.23 1.36
N TYR A 18 -0.46 9.60 2.63
CA TYR A 18 -1.50 10.49 3.14
C TYR A 18 -0.91 11.44 4.19
N ARG A 19 -1.40 12.67 4.18
CA ARG A 19 -1.07 13.68 5.17
C ARG A 19 -2.09 13.63 6.29
N HIS A 20 -1.58 13.54 7.52
CA HIS A 20 -2.40 13.83 8.69
C HIS A 20 -2.03 15.22 9.21
N ALA A 21 -2.96 16.16 9.08
CA ALA A 21 -2.88 17.46 9.73
C ALA A 21 -3.91 17.49 10.87
N VAL A 22 -3.42 17.63 12.10
CA VAL A 22 -4.25 17.91 13.28
C VAL A 22 -3.98 19.36 13.66
N PRO A 23 -5.02 20.21 13.83
CA PRO A 23 -4.82 21.58 14.28
C PRO A 23 -3.99 21.62 15.59
N GLY A 24 -2.90 22.38 15.59
CA GLY A 24 -1.99 22.47 16.74
C GLY A 24 -0.91 21.38 16.82
N GLN A 25 -0.81 20.47 15.85
CA GLN A 25 0.27 19.49 15.75
C GLN A 25 1.07 19.64 14.45
N ALA A 26 2.33 19.20 14.46
CA ALA A 26 3.14 19.13 13.26
C ALA A 26 2.53 18.11 12.27
N PRO A 27 2.46 18.42 10.96
CA PRO A 27 1.94 17.49 9.97
C PRO A 27 2.73 16.18 9.98
N ILE A 28 2.01 15.04 10.02
CA ILE A 28 2.63 13.72 9.97
C ILE A 28 2.43 13.17 8.56
N ALA A 29 3.55 12.88 7.89
CA ALA A 29 3.55 12.14 6.63
C ALA A 29 3.47 10.65 6.93
N LEU A 30 2.39 10.00 6.51
CA LEU A 30 2.18 8.58 6.70
C LEU A 30 2.06 7.88 5.35
N PHE A 31 2.37 6.60 5.33
CA PHE A 31 2.13 5.76 4.16
C PHE A 31 1.66 4.37 4.57
N VAL A 32 0.88 3.75 3.69
CA VAL A 32 0.57 2.32 3.72
C VAL A 32 1.12 1.66 2.47
N GLN A 33 1.60 0.43 2.61
CA GLN A 33 2.02 -0.39 1.47
C GLN A 33 1.05 -1.55 1.31
N LEU A 34 0.46 -1.67 0.13
CA LEU A 34 -0.53 -2.70 -0.19
C LEU A 34 -0.30 -3.27 -1.59
N ARG A 35 -0.88 -4.44 -1.89
CA ARG A 35 -0.82 -5.04 -3.22
C ARG A 35 -2.11 -4.75 -3.99
N ALA A 36 -1.98 -4.27 -5.21
CA ALA A 36 -3.12 -4.03 -6.10
C ALA A 36 -2.75 -4.34 -7.56
N ARG A 37 -3.77 -4.40 -8.42
CA ARG A 37 -3.57 -4.62 -9.87
C ARG A 37 -2.96 -3.41 -10.58
N ASP A 38 -3.27 -2.21 -10.11
CA ASP A 38 -2.87 -0.92 -10.68
C ASP A 38 -2.91 0.16 -9.58
N ALA A 39 -2.41 1.35 -9.89
CA ALA A 39 -2.30 2.45 -8.93
C ALA A 39 -3.68 2.98 -8.48
N GLU A 40 -4.70 2.88 -9.34
CA GLU A 40 -6.05 3.37 -9.05
C GLU A 40 -6.77 2.44 -8.06
N ALA A 41 -6.69 1.13 -8.29
CA ALA A 41 -7.15 0.12 -7.37
C ALA A 41 -6.40 0.23 -6.02
N ALA A 42 -5.10 0.54 -6.05
CA ALA A 42 -4.35 0.78 -4.82
C ALA A 42 -4.87 1.98 -4.04
N ARG A 43 -5.14 3.09 -4.74
CA ARG A 43 -5.73 4.30 -4.16
C ARG A 43 -7.07 4.00 -3.50
N LEU A 44 -8.01 3.41 -4.25
CA LEU A 44 -9.36 3.12 -3.76
C LEU A 44 -9.34 2.19 -2.54
N LEU A 45 -8.47 1.17 -2.55
CA LEU A 45 -8.30 0.28 -1.40
C LEU A 45 -7.75 1.01 -0.17
N ALA A 46 -6.73 1.85 -0.34
CA ALA A 46 -6.16 2.63 0.75
C ALA A 46 -7.15 3.65 1.32
N GLU A 47 -7.88 4.37 0.46
CA GLU A 47 -8.87 5.35 0.89
C GLU A 47 -10.04 4.69 1.64
N THR A 48 -10.51 3.54 1.15
CA THR A 48 -11.57 2.76 1.80
C THR A 48 -11.12 2.23 3.16
N ALA A 49 -9.88 1.73 3.27
CA ALA A 49 -9.37 1.16 4.52
C ALA A 49 -9.07 2.23 5.58
N LEU A 50 -8.59 3.41 5.17
CA LEU A 50 -8.18 4.48 6.07
C LEU A 50 -9.28 5.51 6.33
N GLY A 51 -10.35 5.52 5.53
CA GLY A 51 -11.41 6.54 5.58
C GLY A 51 -10.88 7.94 5.27
N ARG A 52 -9.81 8.04 4.48
CA ARG A 52 -9.08 9.29 4.20
C ARG A 52 -8.61 9.31 2.75
N LEU A 53 -8.52 10.50 2.19
CA LEU A 53 -7.98 10.69 0.83
C LEU A 53 -6.48 10.40 0.80
N VAL A 54 -6.05 9.74 -0.27
CA VAL A 54 -4.65 9.49 -0.56
C VAL A 54 -4.10 10.63 -1.40
N ASP A 55 -2.97 11.20 -0.97
CA ASP A 55 -2.31 12.31 -1.67
C ASP A 55 -1.54 11.84 -2.90
N ARG A 56 -0.85 10.70 -2.77
CA ARG A 56 0.03 10.15 -3.81
C ARG A 56 0.11 8.64 -3.73
N VAL A 57 0.13 7.99 -4.89
CA VAL A 57 0.40 6.55 -5.02
C VAL A 57 1.66 6.35 -5.86
N GLU A 58 2.57 5.52 -5.37
CA GLU A 58 3.81 5.17 -6.05
C GLU A 58 3.98 3.65 -6.13
N PRO A 59 4.52 3.10 -7.22
CA PRO A 59 4.95 1.70 -7.23
C PRO A 59 6.00 1.48 -6.13
N ALA A 60 5.86 0.38 -5.39
CA ALA A 60 6.82 0.00 -4.37
C ALA A 60 7.53 -1.30 -4.78
N PRO A 61 8.81 -1.47 -4.40
CA PRO A 61 9.49 -2.74 -4.61
C PRO A 61 8.79 -3.84 -3.81
N PHE A 62 8.83 -5.08 -4.33
CA PHE A 62 8.43 -6.22 -3.51
C PHE A 62 9.32 -6.26 -2.27
N PRO A 63 8.75 -6.50 -1.07
CA PRO A 63 9.56 -6.64 0.11
C PRO A 63 10.58 -7.74 -0.13
N THR A 64 11.85 -7.40 -0.05
CA THR A 64 12.92 -8.39 -0.01
C THR A 64 12.71 -9.22 1.24
N SER A 65 12.84 -10.54 1.13
CA SER A 65 12.79 -11.48 2.25
C SER A 65 14.02 -11.31 3.15
N THR A 66 14.21 -10.13 3.73
CA THR A 66 15.12 -9.92 4.84
C THR A 66 14.33 -10.24 6.09
N THR A 67 14.42 -11.49 6.53
CA THR A 67 14.13 -11.88 7.92
C THR A 67 15.14 -11.16 8.80
N THR A 68 14.94 -9.87 9.03
CA THR A 68 15.64 -9.16 10.10
C THR A 68 14.90 -9.59 11.36
N ALA A 69 15.47 -10.56 12.08
CA ALA A 69 15.11 -10.78 13.46
C ALA A 69 15.14 -9.39 14.13
N ALA A 70 14.00 -8.93 14.62
CA ALA A 70 13.95 -7.74 15.44
C ALA A 70 14.90 -8.02 16.61
N SER A 71 16.05 -7.36 16.62
CA SER A 71 16.88 -7.29 17.82
C SER A 71 16.04 -6.54 18.85
N GLU A 72 15.35 -7.30 19.70
CA GLU A 72 14.88 -6.83 20.99
C GLU A 72 16.12 -6.30 21.73
N THR A 73 16.08 -5.01 22.07
CA THR A 73 17.10 -4.35 22.89
C THR A 73 16.66 -4.42 24.35
#